data_AF-A0A537FPB4-F1
#
_entry.id   AF-A0A537FPB4-F1
#
_cell.length_a   1.000
_cell.length_b   1.000
_cell.length_c   1.000
_cell.angle_alpha   90.00
_cell.angle_beta   90.00
_cell.angle_gamma   90.00
#
_symmetry.space_group_name_H-M   'P 1'
#
loop_
_entity.id
_entity.type
_entity.pdbx_description
1 polymer ?
#
loop_
_entity_poly.entity_id
_entity_poly.type
_entity_poly.pdbx_seq_one_letter_code
_entity_poly.pdbx_strand_id
1 'polypeptide(L)'
;LLQVSMVSLGLAVSFLIVHTFLGVSAALATLLPSFIILVYESSRQSELRDVLGRVDWQVFFFFGGLFILVAGFAKTGLLVSLGNWLTQQSSGNLVLSVTLVLWTTALISQIVDNVPLVTVFIPVITTMAAVSGMAIAPLAWALAVGTGIGGMATPIGTASNLVALNILNKDSKRLGFARFAKRSIPLTILDLAIANMILILRL
;
A
#
# COMPACT_ATOMS: atom_id res chain seq x y z
N LEU A 1 -3.62 -5.57 29.92
CA LEU A 1 -3.74 -5.55 28.45
C LEU A 1 -3.56 -4.15 27.88
N LEU A 2 -4.45 -3.18 28.17
CA LEU A 2 -4.38 -1.84 27.56
C LEU A 2 -3.03 -1.11 27.72
N GLN A 3 -2.45 -1.09 28.93
CA GLN A 3 -1.14 -0.48 29.18
C GLN A 3 0.00 -1.18 28.42
N VAL A 4 -0.03 -2.51 28.35
CA VAL A 4 0.95 -3.30 27.59
C VAL A 4 0.82 -2.99 26.10
N SER A 5 -0.41 -2.93 25.58
CA SER A 5 -0.70 -2.55 24.18
C SER A 5 -0.23 -1.13 23.85
N MET A 6 -0.39 -0.18 24.76
CA MET A 6 0.09 1.20 24.59
C MET A 6 1.62 1.28 24.59
N VAL A 7 2.27 0.57 25.51
CA VAL A 7 3.74 0.50 25.56
C VAL A 7 4.30 -0.17 24.31
N SER A 8 3.69 -1.28 23.86
CA SER A 8 4.10 -1.96 22.63
C SER A 8 3.95 -1.07 21.41
N LEU A 9 2.85 -0.34 21.31
CA LEU A 9 2.61 0.59 20.21
C LEU A 9 3.64 1.72 20.22
N GLY A 10 3.90 2.30 21.40
CA GLY A 10 4.91 3.34 21.57
C GLY A 10 6.31 2.87 21.16
N LEU A 11 6.68 1.65 21.57
CA LEU A 11 7.96 1.02 21.18
C LEU A 11 8.05 0.79 19.67
N ALA A 12 6.99 0.23 19.05
CA ALA A 12 6.94 0.00 17.62
C ALA A 12 7.07 1.29 16.82
N VAL A 13 6.31 2.33 17.18
CA VAL A 13 6.36 3.65 16.53
C VAL A 13 7.73 4.30 16.71
N SER A 14 8.30 4.24 17.91
CA SER A 14 9.64 4.81 18.19
C SER A 14 10.71 4.13 17.34
N PHE A 15 10.71 2.80 17.27
CA PHE A 15 11.63 2.07 16.42
C PHE A 15 11.43 2.38 14.93
N LEU A 16 10.19 2.56 14.48
CA LEU A 16 9.87 2.95 13.10
C LEU A 16 10.33 4.39 12.79
N ILE A 17 10.48 5.27 13.77
CA ILE A 17 11.08 6.60 13.55
C ILE A 17 12.61 6.48 13.55
N VAL A 18 13.17 5.70 14.47
CA VAL A 18 14.63 5.64 14.69
C VAL A 18 15.34 4.76 13.65
N HIS A 19 14.63 3.84 12.98
CA HIS A 19 15.26 2.89 12.04
C HIS A 19 16.02 3.55 10.90
N THR A 20 15.57 4.72 10.42
CA THR A 20 16.24 5.49 9.37
C THR A 20 17.61 5.97 9.83
N PHE A 21 17.79 6.31 11.11
CA PHE A 21 19.07 6.69 11.70
C PHE A 21 19.97 5.49 11.97
N LEU A 22 19.38 4.33 12.26
CA LEU A 22 20.11 3.09 12.54
C LEU A 22 20.51 2.32 11.27
N GLY A 23 20.06 2.74 10.09
CA GLY A 23 20.35 2.06 8.81
C GLY A 23 19.74 0.66 8.69
N VAL A 24 18.78 0.31 9.55
CA VAL A 24 18.06 -0.97 9.50
C VAL A 24 16.76 -0.83 8.71
N SER A 25 16.30 -1.92 8.09
CA SER A 25 15.03 -1.92 7.36
C SER A 25 13.84 -1.71 8.30
N ALA A 26 12.76 -1.10 7.78
CA ALA A 26 11.51 -0.92 8.54
C ALA A 26 10.92 -2.26 9.05
N ALA A 27 11.16 -3.35 8.32
CA ALA A 27 10.76 -4.70 8.74
C ALA A 27 11.52 -5.14 10.01
N LEU A 28 12.85 -4.99 10.04
CA LEU A 28 13.65 -5.31 11.22
C LEU A 28 13.27 -4.42 12.42
N ALA A 29 13.01 -3.14 12.15
CA ALA A 29 12.62 -2.18 13.17
C ALA A 29 11.29 -2.53 13.86
N THR A 30 10.35 -3.16 13.15
CA THR A 30 9.05 -3.57 13.70
C THR A 30 9.09 -4.98 14.29
N LEU A 31 9.93 -5.87 13.77
CA LEU A 31 10.10 -7.24 14.27
C LEU A 31 10.74 -7.29 15.67
N LEU A 32 11.73 -6.44 15.95
CA LEU A 32 12.43 -6.44 17.24
C LEU A 32 11.50 -6.10 18.42
N PRO A 33 10.74 -5.00 18.41
CA PRO A 33 9.73 -4.72 19.44
C PRO A 33 8.70 -5.83 19.54
N SER A 34 8.19 -6.32 18.41
CA SER A 34 7.20 -7.40 18.35
C SER A 34 7.71 -8.67 19.03
N PHE A 35 8.96 -9.04 18.80
CA PHE A 35 9.62 -10.19 19.43
C PHE A 35 9.79 -10.00 20.94
N ILE A 36 10.23 -8.81 21.39
CA ILE A 36 10.36 -8.50 22.82
C ILE A 36 9.01 -8.61 23.54
N ILE A 37 7.94 -8.13 22.91
CA ILE A 37 6.57 -8.24 23.45
C ILE A 37 6.15 -9.71 23.51
N LEU A 38 6.43 -10.48 22.47
CA LEU A 38 6.11 -11.92 22.39
C LEU A 38 6.80 -12.70 23.54
N VAL A 39 8.08 -12.43 23.78
CA VAL A 39 8.85 -13.03 24.88
C VAL A 39 8.31 -12.58 26.24
N TYR A 40 8.01 -11.29 26.39
CA TYR A 40 7.44 -10.75 27.62
C TYR A 40 6.09 -11.38 27.96
N GLU A 41 5.19 -11.52 26.98
CA GLU A 41 3.86 -12.10 27.18
C GLU A 41 3.94 -13.61 27.43
N SER A 42 4.80 -14.33 26.71
CA SER A 42 5.08 -15.75 26.96
C SER A 42 5.64 -16.03 28.36
N SER A 43 6.32 -15.06 28.99
CA SER A 43 6.83 -15.21 30.37
C SER A 43 5.75 -15.09 31.46
N ARG A 44 4.58 -14.52 31.13
CA ARG A 44 3.51 -14.19 32.09
C ARG A 44 2.35 -15.18 32.14
N GLN A 45 2.53 -16.41 31.67
CA GLN A 45 1.60 -17.57 31.73
C GLN A 45 0.79 -17.92 30.48
N SER A 46 0.98 -17.26 29.34
CA SER A 46 0.43 -17.75 28.06
C SER A 46 1.42 -18.70 27.38
N GLU A 47 0.98 -19.89 26.97
CA GLU A 47 1.79 -20.74 26.10
C GLU A 47 2.14 -19.97 24.81
N LEU A 48 3.36 -20.16 24.29
CA LEU A 48 3.79 -19.54 23.04
C LEU A 48 2.79 -19.78 21.90
N ARG A 49 2.11 -20.93 21.94
CA ARG A 49 1.00 -21.31 21.02
C ARG A 49 -0.17 -20.34 21.05
N ASP A 50 -0.59 -19.88 22.23
CA ASP A 50 -1.74 -18.97 22.35
C ASP A 50 -1.41 -17.58 21.79
N VAL A 51 -0.18 -17.12 21.98
CA VAL A 51 0.30 -15.84 21.44
C VAL A 51 0.45 -15.92 19.92
N LEU A 52 1.06 -16.99 19.41
CA LEU A 52 1.16 -17.24 17.96
C LEU A 52 -0.21 -17.48 17.31
N GLY A 53 -1.17 -18.04 18.04
CA GLY A 53 -2.56 -18.21 17.58
C GLY A 53 -3.31 -16.89 17.41
N ARG A 54 -2.85 -15.79 18.04
CA ARG A 54 -3.42 -14.44 17.85
C ARG A 54 -2.85 -13.71 16.63
N VAL A 55 -1.79 -14.23 16.01
CA VAL A 55 -1.23 -13.67 14.77
C VAL A 55 -2.18 -13.99 13.62
N ASP A 56 -2.51 -12.98 12.81
CA ASP A 56 -3.29 -13.19 11.60
C ASP A 56 -2.40 -13.77 10.49
N TRP A 57 -2.26 -15.10 10.50
CA TRP A 57 -1.46 -15.84 9.53
C TRP A 57 -1.97 -15.66 8.09
N GLN A 58 -3.28 -15.38 7.90
CA GLN A 58 -3.85 -15.16 6.58
C GLN A 58 -3.24 -13.93 5.93
N VAL A 59 -2.99 -12.87 6.70
CA VAL A 59 -2.32 -11.64 6.23
C VAL A 59 -0.91 -11.93 5.74
N PHE A 60 -0.12 -12.74 6.47
CA PHE A 60 1.23 -13.12 6.06
C PHE A 60 1.25 -13.92 4.75
N PHE A 61 0.39 -14.93 4.62
CA PHE A 61 0.31 -15.74 3.41
C PHE A 61 -0.24 -14.95 2.21
N PHE A 62 -1.19 -14.04 2.45
CA PHE A 62 -1.73 -13.14 1.43
C PHE A 62 -0.64 -12.23 0.86
N PHE A 63 0.09 -11.50 1.71
CA PHE A 63 1.17 -10.62 1.24
C PHE A 63 2.34 -11.40 0.66
N GLY A 64 2.72 -12.54 1.26
CA GLY A 64 3.76 -13.42 0.72
C GLY A 64 3.42 -13.93 -0.69
N GLY A 65 2.20 -14.44 -0.88
CA GLY A 65 1.70 -14.90 -2.19
C GLY A 65 1.63 -13.76 -3.21
N LEU A 66 1.17 -12.58 -2.79
CA LEU A 66 1.11 -11.40 -3.64
C LEU A 66 2.50 -10.94 -4.10
N PHE A 67 3.49 -10.90 -3.21
CA PHE A 67 4.87 -10.55 -3.59
C PHE A 67 5.50 -11.60 -4.52
N ILE A 68 5.23 -12.89 -4.31
CA ILE A 68 5.68 -13.95 -5.22
C ILE A 68 5.06 -13.77 -6.61
N LEU A 69 3.75 -13.49 -6.68
CA LEU A 69 3.03 -13.25 -7.92
C LEU A 69 3.60 -12.04 -8.67
N VAL A 70 3.83 -10.94 -7.96
CA VAL A 70 4.47 -9.73 -8.48
C VAL A 70 5.87 -10.02 -9.03
N ALA A 71 6.70 -10.74 -8.27
CA ALA A 71 8.03 -11.13 -8.72
C ALA A 71 7.96 -12.04 -9.96
N GLY A 72 6.94 -12.89 -10.05
CA GLY A 72 6.60 -13.65 -11.25
C GLY A 72 6.33 -12.75 -12.45
N PHE A 73 5.46 -11.74 -12.32
CA PHE A 73 5.16 -10.78 -13.39
C PHE A 73 6.36 -9.91 -13.78
N ALA A 74 7.24 -9.59 -12.84
CA ALA A 74 8.49 -8.92 -13.15
C ALA A 74 9.36 -9.79 -14.09
N LYS A 75 9.44 -11.11 -13.85
CA LYS A 75 10.19 -12.05 -14.68
C LYS A 75 9.58 -12.28 -16.07
N THR A 76 8.27 -12.12 -16.24
CA THR A 76 7.62 -12.24 -17.56
C THR A 76 7.85 -11.01 -18.46
N GLY A 77 8.44 -9.94 -17.92
CA GLY A 77 8.60 -8.67 -18.64
C GLY A 77 7.33 -7.83 -18.69
N LEU A 78 6.24 -8.24 -18.03
CA LEU A 78 4.98 -7.50 -18.02
C LEU A 78 5.16 -6.07 -17.48
N LEU A 79 5.94 -5.91 -16.40
CA LEU A 79 6.20 -4.61 -15.78
C LEU A 79 7.02 -3.69 -16.70
N VAL A 80 7.98 -4.25 -17.43
CA VAL A 80 8.78 -3.52 -18.43
C VAL A 80 7.88 -3.07 -19.59
N SER A 81 7.03 -3.97 -20.09
CA SER A 81 6.05 -3.64 -21.14
C SER A 81 5.09 -2.54 -20.70
N LEU A 82 4.62 -2.56 -19.45
CA LEU A 82 3.76 -1.52 -18.89
C LEU A 82 4.48 -0.16 -18.82
N GLY A 83 5.74 -0.14 -18.36
CA GLY A 83 6.55 1.09 -18.33
C GLY A 83 6.80 1.66 -19.73
N ASN A 84 7.13 0.80 -20.68
CA ASN A 84 7.30 1.19 -22.09
C ASN A 84 5.99 1.72 -22.68
N TRP A 85 4.86 1.10 -22.38
CA TRP A 85 3.55 1.55 -22.83
C TRP A 85 3.22 2.93 -22.25
N LEU A 86 3.38 3.13 -20.94
CA LEU A 86 3.17 4.43 -20.28
C LEU A 86 4.11 5.52 -20.84
N THR A 87 5.36 5.16 -21.12
CA THR A 87 6.35 6.08 -21.74
C THR A 87 5.91 6.49 -23.15
N GLN A 88 5.48 5.53 -23.98
CA GLN A 88 4.99 5.81 -25.32
C GLN A 88 3.73 6.69 -25.30
N GLN A 89 2.77 6.38 -24.43
CA GLN A 89 1.55 7.18 -24.29
C GLN A 89 1.83 8.60 -23.78
N SER A 90 2.81 8.76 -22.88
CA SER A 90 3.20 10.09 -22.43
C SER A 90 4.05 10.87 -23.44
N SER A 91 4.62 10.21 -24.46
CA SER A 91 5.49 10.85 -25.46
C SER A 91 6.63 11.67 -24.84
N GLY A 92 7.11 11.26 -23.66
CA GLY A 92 8.14 11.98 -22.88
C GLY A 92 7.67 13.27 -22.18
N ASN A 93 6.37 13.59 -22.22
CA ASN A 93 5.82 14.74 -21.51
C ASN A 93 5.59 14.42 -20.03
N LEU A 94 6.29 15.13 -19.14
CA LEU A 94 6.25 14.92 -17.70
C LEU A 94 4.85 15.07 -17.08
N VAL A 95 4.07 16.06 -17.52
CA VAL A 95 2.69 16.30 -17.05
C VAL A 95 1.81 15.09 -17.37
N LEU A 96 1.94 14.57 -18.59
CA LEU A 96 1.19 13.40 -19.05
C LEU A 96 1.68 12.13 -18.35
N SER A 97 2.99 11.95 -18.14
CA SER A 97 3.53 10.82 -17.39
C SER A 97 3.02 10.79 -15.94
N VAL A 98 3.03 11.94 -15.25
CA VAL A 98 2.49 12.07 -13.89
C VAL A 98 1.01 11.71 -13.85
N THR A 99 0.22 12.25 -14.79
CA THR A 99 -1.21 11.95 -14.91
C THR A 99 -1.44 10.45 -15.14
N LEU A 100 -0.75 9.85 -16.11
CA LEU A 100 -0.91 8.43 -16.44
C LEU A 100 -0.52 7.52 -15.28
N VAL A 101 0.59 7.80 -14.59
CA VAL A 101 1.02 7.03 -13.42
C VAL A 101 -0.03 7.13 -12.31
N LEU A 102 -0.51 8.33 -11.98
CA LEU A 102 -1.51 8.55 -10.93
C LEU A 102 -2.80 7.76 -11.21
N TRP A 103 -3.38 7.90 -12.40
CA TRP A 103 -4.66 7.25 -12.72
C TRP A 103 -4.52 5.74 -12.91
N THR A 104 -3.42 5.27 -13.52
CA THR A 104 -3.17 3.85 -13.74
C THR A 104 -2.99 3.13 -12.41
N THR A 105 -2.17 3.70 -11.53
CA THR A 105 -1.93 3.10 -10.21
C THR A 105 -3.19 3.16 -9.36
N ALA A 106 -3.98 4.24 -9.43
CA ALA A 106 -5.26 4.33 -8.73
C ALA A 106 -6.28 3.28 -9.19
N LEU A 107 -6.33 2.98 -10.49
CA LEU A 107 -7.20 1.94 -11.04
C LEU A 107 -6.80 0.54 -10.54
N ILE A 108 -5.51 0.23 -10.55
CA ILE A 108 -5.00 -1.07 -10.10
C ILE A 108 -5.15 -1.22 -8.58
N SER A 109 -5.02 -0.12 -7.82
CA SER A 109 -5.16 -0.11 -6.35
C SER A 109 -6.55 -0.50 -5.86
N GLN A 110 -7.55 -0.55 -6.75
CA GLN A 110 -8.89 -1.04 -6.41
C GLN A 110 -8.92 -2.54 -6.11
N ILE A 111 -7.87 -3.28 -6.46
CA ILE A 111 -7.77 -4.72 -6.31
C ILE A 111 -6.47 -5.11 -5.59
N VAL A 112 -5.40 -4.35 -5.82
CA VAL A 112 -4.09 -4.59 -5.22
C VAL A 112 -3.84 -3.57 -4.12
N ASP A 113 -3.49 -4.04 -2.92
CA ASP A 113 -3.18 -3.14 -1.81
C ASP A 113 -1.97 -2.24 -2.12
N ASN A 114 -1.92 -1.09 -1.46
CA ASN A 114 -1.04 0.01 -1.83
C ASN A 114 0.46 -0.36 -1.75
N VAL A 115 0.87 -1.07 -0.69
CA VAL A 115 2.28 -1.41 -0.45
C VAL A 115 2.86 -2.35 -1.54
N PRO A 116 2.20 -3.48 -1.86
CA PRO A 116 2.56 -4.30 -3.01
C PRO A 116 2.60 -3.52 -4.33
N LEU A 117 1.57 -2.70 -4.59
CA LEU A 117 1.47 -1.97 -5.85
C LEU A 117 2.61 -0.96 -6.05
N VAL A 118 2.98 -0.22 -5.00
CA VAL A 118 4.15 0.68 -5.03
C VAL A 118 5.43 -0.10 -5.33
N THR A 119 5.63 -1.24 -4.69
CA THR A 119 6.83 -2.08 -4.89
C THR A 119 6.96 -2.52 -6.35
N VAL A 120 5.83 -2.89 -6.98
CA VAL A 120 5.76 -3.28 -8.40
C VAL A 120 6.09 -2.12 -9.34
N PHE A 121 5.63 -0.91 -9.01
CA PHE A 121 5.70 0.25 -9.88
C PHE A 121 6.99 1.07 -9.73
N ILE A 122 7.77 0.91 -8.65
CA ILE A 122 9.07 1.58 -8.51
C ILE A 122 9.98 1.33 -9.73
N PRO A 123 10.19 0.08 -10.19
CA PRO A 123 10.96 -0.17 -11.41
C PRO A 123 10.35 0.47 -12.67
N VAL A 124 9.02 0.52 -12.75
CA VAL A 124 8.27 1.10 -13.88
C VAL A 124 8.56 2.59 -13.98
N ILE A 125 8.33 3.36 -12.91
CA ILE A 125 8.57 4.81 -12.91
C ILE A 125 10.04 5.17 -13.04
N THR A 126 10.95 4.31 -12.53
CA THR A 126 12.40 4.49 -12.68
C THR A 126 12.82 4.34 -14.14
N THR A 127 12.27 3.34 -14.84
CA THR A 127 12.52 3.13 -16.27
C THR A 127 11.97 4.29 -17.10
N MET A 128 10.74 4.75 -16.80
CA MET A 128 10.14 5.92 -17.46
C MET A 128 11.01 7.17 -17.29
N ALA A 129 11.47 7.44 -16.07
CA ALA A 129 12.34 8.57 -15.76
C ALA A 129 13.66 8.52 -16.55
N ALA A 130 14.30 7.34 -16.58
CA ALA A 130 15.56 7.14 -17.29
C ALA A 130 15.42 7.29 -18.82
N VAL A 131 14.39 6.70 -19.43
CA VAL A 131 14.19 6.72 -20.88
C VAL A 131 13.84 8.13 -21.39
N SER A 132 13.06 8.89 -20.64
CA SER A 132 12.62 10.23 -21.04
C SER A 132 13.47 11.37 -20.45
N GLY A 133 14.53 11.07 -19.69
CA GLY A 133 15.37 12.09 -19.03
C GLY A 133 14.61 12.93 -18.00
N MET A 134 13.57 12.39 -17.38
CA MET A 134 12.71 13.09 -16.42
C MET A 134 13.18 12.89 -14.97
N ALA A 135 12.84 13.84 -14.10
CA ALA A 135 13.01 13.66 -12.67
C ALA A 135 12.07 12.54 -12.15
N ILE A 136 12.58 11.66 -11.30
CA ILE A 136 11.78 10.58 -10.71
C ILE A 136 10.79 11.08 -9.65
N ALA A 137 11.11 12.20 -8.99
CA ALA A 137 10.36 12.67 -7.83
C ALA A 137 8.86 12.96 -8.13
N PRO A 138 8.49 13.63 -9.24
CA PRO A 138 7.07 13.81 -9.57
C PRO A 138 6.34 12.49 -9.86
N LEU A 139 7.01 11.53 -10.51
CA LEU A 139 6.44 10.21 -10.77
C LEU A 139 6.26 9.41 -9.47
N ALA A 140 7.19 9.55 -8.53
CA ALA A 140 7.09 8.93 -7.20
C ALA A 140 5.91 9.51 -6.40
N TRP A 141 5.68 10.83 -6.46
CA TRP A 141 4.49 11.44 -5.86
C TRP A 141 3.20 10.98 -6.53
N ALA A 142 3.18 10.91 -7.86
CA ALA A 142 2.04 10.39 -8.60
C ALA A 142 1.70 8.95 -8.19
N LEU A 143 2.72 8.10 -8.06
CA LEU A 143 2.59 6.71 -7.60
C LEU A 143 2.07 6.65 -6.16
N ALA A 144 2.65 7.40 -5.23
CA ALA A 144 2.26 7.39 -3.83
C ALA A 144 0.82 7.86 -3.62
N VAL A 145 0.41 8.93 -4.32
CA VAL A 145 -0.93 9.50 -4.20
C VAL A 145 -1.96 8.65 -4.95
N GLY A 146 -1.62 8.18 -6.15
CA GLY A 146 -2.50 7.32 -6.96
C GLY A 146 -2.83 6.02 -6.24
N THR A 147 -1.83 5.32 -5.70
CA THR A 147 -2.06 4.12 -4.89
C THR A 147 -2.81 4.44 -3.59
N GLY A 148 -2.38 5.48 -2.87
CA GLY A 148 -3.01 5.88 -1.60
C GLY A 148 -4.50 6.17 -1.70
N ILE A 149 -4.92 6.91 -2.73
CA ILE A 149 -6.33 7.31 -2.94
C ILE A 149 -7.11 6.19 -3.66
N GLY A 150 -6.51 5.53 -4.65
CA GLY A 150 -7.21 4.55 -5.51
C GLY A 150 -7.87 3.41 -4.74
N GLY A 151 -7.23 2.93 -3.67
CA GLY A 151 -7.76 1.85 -2.83
C GLY A 151 -9.07 2.20 -2.10
N MET A 152 -9.47 3.47 -2.08
CA MET A 152 -10.73 3.93 -1.45
C MET A 152 -11.97 3.63 -2.31
N ALA A 153 -11.81 3.42 -3.61
CA ALA A 153 -12.95 3.25 -4.53
C ALA A 153 -13.76 1.97 -4.28
N THR A 154 -13.12 0.90 -3.79
CA THR A 154 -13.76 -0.41 -3.62
C THR A 154 -13.54 -0.98 -2.21
N PRO A 155 -14.41 -1.91 -1.74
CA PRO A 155 -14.23 -2.58 -0.46
C PRO A 155 -12.96 -3.46 -0.37
N ILE A 156 -12.48 -3.96 -1.51
CA ILE A 156 -11.32 -4.87 -1.61
C ILE A 156 -10.00 -4.13 -1.82
N GLY A 157 -10.03 -2.84 -2.18
CA GLY A 157 -8.81 -2.08 -2.47
C GLY A 157 -7.90 -1.89 -1.26
N THR A 158 -8.45 -1.87 -0.04
CA THR A 158 -7.65 -1.84 1.20
C THR A 158 -8.22 -2.77 2.25
N ALA A 159 -7.35 -3.34 3.08
CA ALA A 159 -7.76 -4.17 4.22
C ALA A 159 -8.68 -3.40 5.19
N SER A 160 -8.45 -2.11 5.39
CA SER A 160 -9.26 -1.24 6.25
C SER A 160 -10.72 -1.15 5.79
N ASN A 161 -10.96 -1.03 4.48
CA ASN A 161 -12.32 -0.99 3.93
C ASN A 161 -13.06 -2.30 4.19
N LEU A 162 -12.37 -3.44 4.00
CA LEU A 162 -12.94 -4.77 4.21
C LEU A 162 -13.27 -5.00 5.68
N VAL A 163 -12.39 -4.61 6.60
CA VAL A 163 -12.62 -4.68 8.05
C VAL A 163 -13.81 -3.81 8.45
N ALA A 164 -13.87 -2.57 7.98
CA ALA A 164 -15.00 -1.67 8.26
C ALA A 164 -16.32 -2.25 7.76
N LEU A 165 -16.33 -2.81 6.54
CA LEU A 165 -17.50 -3.46 5.96
C LEU A 165 -17.96 -4.67 6.78
N ASN A 166 -17.01 -5.49 7.26
CA ASN A 166 -17.29 -6.64 8.11
C ASN A 166 -17.90 -6.23 9.46
N ILE A 167 -17.41 -5.14 10.08
CA ILE A 167 -17.97 -4.61 11.32
C ILE A 167 -19.39 -4.09 11.09
N LEU A 168 -19.60 -3.26 10.05
CA LEU A 168 -20.91 -2.71 9.69
C LEU A 168 -21.96 -3.79 9.41
N ASN A 169 -21.56 -4.89 8.79
CA ASN A 169 -22.46 -5.97 8.41
C ASN A 169 -22.78 -6.94 9.55
N LYS A 170 -22.10 -6.86 10.71
CA LYS A 170 -22.44 -7.66 11.91
C LYS A 170 -23.78 -7.26 12.53
N ASP A 171 -24.12 -5.96 12.51
CA ASP A 171 -25.30 -5.40 13.20
C ASP A 171 -26.50 -5.13 12.26
N SER A 172 -26.75 -6.01 11.28
CA SER A 172 -27.91 -5.96 10.36
C SER A 172 -27.96 -4.85 9.29
N LYS A 173 -27.01 -3.90 9.25
CA LYS A 173 -26.90 -2.93 8.15
C LYS A 173 -26.05 -3.50 7.01
N ARG A 174 -26.71 -4.21 6.07
CA ARG A 174 -26.03 -4.78 4.89
C ARG A 174 -25.58 -3.69 3.90
N LEU A 175 -24.34 -3.22 4.04
CA LEU A 175 -23.65 -2.45 3.01
C LEU A 175 -23.01 -3.43 2.02
N GLY A 176 -23.68 -3.68 0.90
CA GLY A 176 -23.14 -4.53 -0.16
C GLY A 176 -22.06 -3.82 -0.98
N PHE A 177 -21.22 -4.62 -1.67
CA PHE A 177 -20.13 -4.14 -2.52
C PHE A 177 -20.55 -3.00 -3.47
N ALA A 178 -21.63 -3.21 -4.22
CA ALA A 178 -22.11 -2.23 -5.20
C ALA A 178 -22.55 -0.90 -4.55
N ARG A 179 -23.12 -0.96 -3.32
CA ARG A 179 -23.58 0.24 -2.61
C ARG A 179 -22.39 1.04 -2.06
N PHE A 180 -21.35 0.36 -1.58
CA PHE A 180 -20.10 0.99 -1.21
C PHE A 180 -19.46 1.65 -2.44
N ALA A 181 -19.20 0.86 -3.50
CA ALA A 181 -18.53 1.35 -4.70
C ALA A 181 -19.27 2.53 -5.35
N LYS A 182 -20.61 2.48 -5.44
CA LYS A 182 -21.42 3.58 -5.99
C LYS A 182 -21.25 4.91 -5.22
N ARG A 183 -20.93 4.86 -3.92
CA ARG A 183 -20.68 6.05 -3.10
C ARG A 183 -19.20 6.45 -3.09
N SER A 184 -18.30 5.49 -3.04
CA SER A 184 -16.87 5.75 -2.90
C SER A 184 -16.19 6.12 -4.22
N ILE A 185 -16.60 5.53 -5.36
CA ILE A 185 -16.00 5.82 -6.67
C ILE A 185 -16.07 7.31 -7.04
N PRO A 186 -17.24 8.00 -6.95
CA PRO A 186 -17.30 9.42 -7.29
C PRO A 186 -16.40 10.30 -6.42
N LEU A 187 -16.31 9.99 -5.12
CA LEU A 187 -15.42 10.69 -4.19
C LEU A 187 -13.95 10.45 -4.53
N THR A 188 -13.61 9.19 -4.81
CA THR A 188 -12.24 8.81 -5.18
C THR A 188 -11.81 9.50 -6.48
N ILE A 189 -12.69 9.57 -7.49
CA ILE A 189 -12.42 10.28 -8.75
C ILE A 189 -12.19 11.77 -8.49
N LEU A 190 -13.00 12.39 -7.62
CA LEU A 190 -12.85 13.80 -7.25
C LEU A 190 -11.50 14.04 -6.54
N ASP A 191 -11.14 13.19 -5.58
CA ASP A 191 -9.87 13.28 -4.85
C ASP A 191 -8.67 13.08 -5.79
N LEU A 192 -8.76 12.12 -6.72
CA LEU A 192 -7.74 11.90 -7.75
C LEU A 192 -7.62 13.10 -8.70
N ALA A 193 -8.74 13.73 -9.08
CA ALA A 193 -8.72 14.92 -9.93
C ALA A 193 -8.06 16.11 -9.23
N ILE A 194 -8.38 16.34 -7.96
CA ILE A 194 -7.76 17.37 -7.12
C ILE A 194 -6.26 17.08 -6.96
N ALA A 195 -5.91 15.85 -6.62
CA ALA A 195 -4.52 15.41 -6.49
C ALA A 195 -3.74 15.61 -7.79
N ASN A 196 -4.31 15.22 -8.92
CA ASN A 196 -3.68 15.38 -10.23
C ASN A 196 -3.45 16.87 -10.54
N MET A 197 -4.44 17.73 -10.28
CA MET A 197 -4.29 19.17 -10.45
C MET A 197 -3.16 19.74 -9.57
N ILE A 198 -3.10 19.35 -8.29
CA ILE A 198 -2.04 19.80 -7.38
C ILE A 198 -0.66 19.34 -7.84
N LEU A 199 -0.54 18.10 -8.30
CA LEU A 199 0.73 17.57 -8.80
C LEU A 199 1.18 18.33 -10.05
N ILE A 200 0.28 18.58 -10.99
CA ILE A 200 0.59 19.33 -12.21
C ILE A 200 1.00 20.77 -11.89
N LEU A 201 0.35 21.43 -10.93
CA LEU A 201 0.72 22.80 -10.50
C LEU A 201 2.07 22.88 -9.78
N ARG A 202 2.62 21.75 -9.33
CA ARG A 202 3.93 21.64 -8.65
C ARG A 202 5.07 21.19 -9.56
N LEU A 203 4.77 20.84 -10.82
CA LEU A 203 5.76 20.52 -11.85
C LEU A 203 6.46 21.78 -12.37
#